data_AF-A0A1A6GLT4-F1
#
_entry.id   AF-A0A1A6GLT4-F1
#
_cell.length_a   1.000
_cell.length_b   1.000
_cell.length_c   1.000
_cell.angle_alpha   90.00
_cell.angle_beta   90.00
_cell.angle_gamma   90.00
#
_symmetry.space_group_name_H-M   'P 1'
#
loop_
_entity.id
_entity.type
_entity.pdbx_description
1 polymer ?
#
loop_
_entity_poly.entity_id
_entity_poly.type
_entity_poly.pdbx_seq_one_letter_code
_entity_poly.pdbx_strand_id
1 'polypeptide(L)'
;MKAKIMVEEMDFSEIQTILKEGMLTKQNNSFQRSKRRYFKLRGRTLYYAKTAKSIIFDEVDLTDASVAESSTKNVNNSFTPSQYSVDHFSGMHNWYACSHARPTYCNVCREVLSGVTSHGLSCEVCKFKAHKRCAVRATSNCKWTTLASIGKDIIEDEDGIAMPHQWLEGNLPVSAKCIVCDKTCGSVLRLQDWRCLWCKAMVHTSCKESLVTKCPLGLCKVSVIPPTALNSIDSDGFWKATCPPSCTSPLLVFVNSKSGDNQGVKFLRRFKQLLNPAQVFDLMNGGPHLGLRLFQKFDTFRILVCGGDGSVGWVLSEIDSLNLHKQ
;
A
#
# COMPACT_ATOMS: atom_id res chain seq x y z
N MET A 1 -17.34 -65.65 0.76
CA MET A 1 -16.95 -64.53 -0.12
C MET A 1 -15.86 -63.73 0.57
N LYS A 2 -14.59 -63.92 0.18
CA LYS A 2 -13.49 -63.04 0.56
C LYS A 2 -13.36 -62.00 -0.55
N ALA A 3 -13.48 -60.72 -0.23
CA ALA A 3 -13.12 -59.63 -1.14
C ALA A 3 -12.00 -58.81 -0.49
N LYS A 4 -10.84 -58.89 -1.15
CA LYS A 4 -9.64 -58.08 -0.95
C LYS A 4 -9.99 -56.59 -0.96
N ILE A 5 -9.56 -55.85 0.06
CA ILE A 5 -9.30 -54.42 -0.09
C ILE A 5 -7.80 -54.30 -0.34
N MET A 6 -7.47 -53.76 -1.51
CA MET A 6 -6.10 -53.50 -1.94
C MET A 6 -5.46 -52.51 -0.97
N VAL A 7 -4.34 -52.93 -0.40
CA VAL A 7 -3.35 -52.03 0.19
C VAL A 7 -2.69 -51.35 -1.00
N GLU A 8 -3.11 -50.13 -1.32
CA GLU A 8 -2.24 -49.20 -2.04
C GLU A 8 -1.37 -48.53 -0.97
N GLU A 9 -0.09 -48.89 -0.97
CA GLU A 9 0.96 -48.14 -0.33
C GLU A 9 0.94 -46.72 -0.91
N MET A 10 0.35 -45.77 -0.19
CA MET A 10 0.62 -44.36 -0.45
C MET A 10 2.05 -44.08 0.01
N ASP A 11 2.89 -43.84 -0.99
CA ASP A 11 4.28 -43.44 -0.90
C ASP A 11 4.50 -42.33 0.15
N PHE A 12 5.40 -42.61 1.10
CA PHE A 12 5.77 -41.75 2.24
C PHE A 12 6.68 -40.57 1.83
N SER A 13 6.63 -40.13 0.56
CA SER A 13 7.62 -39.24 -0.04
C SER A 13 7.20 -37.77 -0.22
N GLU A 14 5.97 -37.37 0.13
CA GLU A 14 5.64 -35.93 0.28
C GLU A 14 5.84 -35.48 1.74
N ILE A 15 7.11 -35.29 2.10
CA ILE A 15 7.52 -34.62 3.33
C ILE A 15 7.01 -33.17 3.27
N GLN A 16 5.80 -32.90 3.78
CA GLN A 16 5.44 -31.56 4.23
C GLN A 16 6.30 -31.24 5.46
N THR A 17 7.48 -30.71 5.16
CA THR A 17 8.46 -30.27 6.14
C THR A 17 7.81 -29.28 7.08
N ILE A 18 7.97 -29.52 8.38
CA ILE A 18 7.56 -28.55 9.39
C ILE A 18 8.46 -27.34 9.20
N LEU A 19 7.90 -26.21 8.77
CA LEU A 19 8.68 -25.01 8.51
C LEU A 19 9.17 -24.39 9.82
N LYS A 20 8.33 -24.43 10.86
CA LYS A 20 8.65 -23.96 12.20
C LYS A 20 7.67 -24.54 13.23
N GLU A 21 8.16 -24.84 14.42
CA GLU A 21 7.33 -25.25 15.55
C GLU A 21 7.83 -24.69 16.88
N GLY A 22 6.95 -24.60 17.88
CA GLY A 22 7.30 -24.10 19.20
C GLY A 22 6.11 -23.68 20.05
N MET A 23 6.40 -23.32 21.31
CA MET A 23 5.39 -22.83 22.24
C MET A 23 5.17 -21.33 22.06
N LEU A 24 3.95 -20.92 21.70
CA LEU A 24 3.55 -19.51 21.59
C LEU A 24 2.30 -19.23 22.44
N THR A 25 2.01 -17.96 22.65
CA THR A 25 0.81 -17.50 23.37
C THR A 25 -0.31 -17.13 22.39
N LYS A 26 -1.48 -17.76 22.55
CA LYS A 26 -2.70 -17.49 21.78
C LYS A 26 -3.68 -16.67 22.62
N GLN A 27 -4.15 -15.54 22.11
CA GLN A 27 -5.33 -14.86 22.67
C GLN A 27 -6.60 -15.51 22.12
N ASN A 28 -7.60 -15.72 22.99
CA ASN A 28 -8.94 -16.18 22.59
C ASN A 28 -9.92 -14.99 22.60
N ASN A 29 -11.03 -15.12 21.86
CA ASN A 29 -12.09 -14.09 21.68
C ASN A 29 -12.79 -13.61 22.98
N SER A 30 -12.40 -14.12 24.14
CA SER A 30 -12.81 -13.58 25.44
C SER A 30 -11.69 -12.64 25.91
N PHE A 31 -12.01 -11.35 25.95
CA PHE A 31 -11.15 -10.28 26.43
C PHE A 31 -10.35 -10.74 27.66
N GLN A 32 -9.01 -10.77 27.51
CA GLN A 32 -7.98 -10.97 28.56
C GLN A 32 -7.60 -12.38 29.04
N ARG A 33 -7.66 -13.44 28.21
CA ARG A 33 -6.94 -14.70 28.55
C ARG A 33 -6.03 -15.22 27.41
N SER A 34 -4.75 -14.87 27.48
CA SER A 34 -3.69 -15.50 26.69
C SER A 34 -3.36 -16.89 27.24
N LYS A 35 -3.34 -17.91 26.39
CA LYS A 35 -2.95 -19.28 26.77
C LYS A 35 -1.76 -19.75 25.96
N ARG A 36 -0.78 -20.39 26.61
CA ARG A 36 0.32 -21.05 25.92
C ARG A 36 -0.19 -22.28 25.15
N ARG A 37 0.22 -22.40 23.90
CA ARG A 37 -0.12 -23.49 22.98
C ARG A 37 1.13 -23.87 22.19
N TYR A 38 1.19 -25.13 21.79
CA TYR A 38 2.20 -25.61 20.86
C TYR A 38 1.71 -25.36 19.44
N PHE A 39 2.54 -24.75 18.60
CA PHE A 39 2.22 -24.45 17.22
C PHE A 39 3.17 -25.18 16.30
N LYS A 40 2.66 -25.54 15.13
CA LYS A 40 3.39 -26.25 14.08
C LYS A 40 2.90 -25.73 12.73
N LEU A 41 3.80 -25.13 11.96
CA LEU A 41 3.51 -24.61 10.63
C LEU A 41 3.95 -25.63 9.58
N ARG A 42 3.03 -26.03 8.70
CA ARG A 42 3.30 -26.89 7.54
C ARG A 42 2.73 -26.23 6.30
N GLY A 43 3.60 -25.85 5.36
CA GLY A 43 3.17 -25.10 4.17
C GLY A 43 2.43 -23.82 4.54
N ARG A 44 1.16 -23.70 4.10
CA ARG A 44 0.25 -22.58 4.41
C ARG A 44 -0.74 -22.87 5.54
N THR A 45 -0.52 -23.94 6.31
CA THR A 45 -1.45 -24.36 7.34
C THR A 45 -0.79 -24.31 8.72
N LEU A 46 -1.41 -23.59 9.64
CA LEU A 46 -0.96 -23.50 11.04
C LEU A 46 -1.76 -24.46 11.90
N TYR A 47 -1.06 -25.41 12.50
CA TYR A 47 -1.60 -26.34 13.47
C TYR A 47 -1.29 -25.87 14.89
N TYR A 48 -2.24 -25.96 15.81
CA TYR A 48 -1.96 -25.69 17.23
C TYR A 48 -2.64 -26.66 18.19
N ALA A 49 -1.98 -26.94 19.32
CA ALA A 49 -2.48 -27.84 20.35
C ALA A 49 -2.02 -27.41 21.76
N LYS A 50 -2.44 -28.16 22.79
CA LYS A 50 -2.07 -27.84 24.18
C LYS A 50 -0.56 -28.05 24.42
N THR A 51 0.01 -29.10 23.85
CA THR A 51 1.42 -29.50 24.00
C THR A 51 1.93 -30.17 22.73
N ALA A 52 3.26 -30.32 22.60
CA ALA A 52 3.88 -31.02 21.46
C ALA A 52 3.45 -32.49 21.33
N LYS A 53 3.03 -33.13 22.43
CA LYS A 53 2.58 -34.53 22.49
C LYS A 53 1.07 -34.70 22.28
N SER A 54 0.35 -33.63 21.94
CA SER A 54 -1.08 -33.71 21.71
C SER A 54 -1.36 -34.53 20.45
N ILE A 55 -2.37 -35.39 20.50
CA ILE A 55 -2.76 -36.23 19.34
C ILE A 55 -3.64 -35.43 18.36
N ILE A 56 -4.40 -34.47 18.89
CA ILE A 56 -5.33 -33.63 18.13
C ILE A 56 -4.78 -32.21 18.07
N PHE A 57 -4.73 -31.66 16.85
CA PHE A 57 -4.38 -30.28 16.57
C PHE A 57 -5.56 -29.57 15.92
N ASP A 58 -5.80 -28.33 16.35
CA ASP A 58 -6.68 -27.41 15.63
C ASP A 58 -5.92 -26.89 14.40
N GLU A 59 -6.63 -26.74 13.28
CA GLU A 59 -6.09 -26.30 12.00
C GLU A 59 -6.56 -24.88 11.65
N VAL A 60 -5.64 -24.05 11.16
CA VAL A 60 -5.93 -22.72 10.63
C VAL A 60 -5.27 -22.58 9.27
N ASP A 61 -6.09 -22.45 8.23
CA ASP A 61 -5.63 -22.12 6.88
C ASP A 61 -5.18 -20.65 6.82
N LEU A 62 -3.95 -20.44 6.37
CA LEU A 62 -3.33 -19.12 6.25
C LEU A 62 -3.37 -18.56 4.83
N THR A 63 -4.08 -19.21 3.89
CA THR A 63 -4.14 -18.76 2.49
C THR A 63 -4.59 -17.30 2.35
N ASP A 64 -5.53 -16.87 3.20
CA ASP A 64 -6.02 -15.48 3.25
C ASP A 64 -5.52 -14.70 4.48
N ALA A 65 -4.58 -15.27 5.25
CA ALA A 65 -4.03 -14.62 6.42
C ALA A 65 -2.89 -13.66 6.05
N SER A 66 -2.89 -12.48 6.66
CA SER A 66 -1.77 -11.54 6.63
C SER A 66 -1.16 -11.43 8.03
N VAL A 67 0.17 -11.37 8.10
CA VAL A 67 0.88 -11.17 9.37
C VAL A 67 0.80 -9.70 9.73
N ALA A 68 0.29 -9.40 10.92
CA ALA A 68 0.38 -8.07 11.52
C ALA A 68 1.18 -8.21 12.81
N GLU A 69 2.35 -7.58 12.86
CA GLU A 69 3.16 -7.54 14.08
C GLU A 69 2.65 -6.43 14.99
N SER A 70 2.27 -6.78 16.22
CA SER A 70 1.94 -5.82 17.26
C SER A 70 2.56 -6.28 18.57
N SER A 71 3.89 -6.13 18.70
CA SER A 71 4.54 -6.29 20.00
C SER A 71 5.85 -5.52 20.08
N THR A 72 5.90 -4.54 20.99
CA THR A 72 7.08 -3.73 21.34
C THR A 72 8.15 -4.50 22.13
N LYS A 73 8.09 -5.84 22.22
CA LYS A 73 8.95 -6.64 23.11
C LYS A 73 9.69 -7.80 22.44
N ASN A 74 9.68 -7.93 21.12
CA ASN A 74 10.35 -9.05 20.43
C ASN A 74 11.60 -8.58 19.67
N VAL A 75 12.63 -8.16 20.41
CA VAL A 75 13.89 -7.60 19.89
C VAL A 75 14.62 -8.56 18.92
N ASN A 76 14.38 -9.88 19.01
CA ASN A 76 15.12 -10.90 18.25
C ASN A 76 14.32 -11.59 17.11
N ASN A 77 13.11 -11.13 16.78
CA ASN A 77 12.37 -11.60 15.59
C ASN A 77 11.69 -10.44 14.83
N SER A 78 12.31 -9.26 14.85
CA SER A 78 11.88 -8.16 13.99
C SER A 78 12.16 -8.54 12.54
N PHE A 79 11.12 -8.58 11.70
CA PHE A 79 11.35 -8.40 10.27
C PHE A 79 12.04 -7.05 10.14
N THR A 80 13.27 -7.06 9.64
CA THR A 80 14.06 -5.85 9.44
C THR A 80 13.19 -4.82 8.69
N PRO A 81 13.06 -3.57 9.19
CA PRO A 81 12.27 -2.51 8.56
C PRO A 81 12.61 -2.26 7.07
N SER A 82 13.74 -2.79 6.61
CA SER A 82 14.17 -2.80 5.21
C SER A 82 13.10 -3.39 4.27
N GLN A 83 12.44 -4.50 4.57
CA GLN A 83 11.46 -5.09 3.63
C GLN A 83 10.21 -4.22 3.46
N TYR A 84 9.74 -3.58 4.55
CA TYR A 84 8.58 -2.69 4.50
C TYR A 84 8.87 -1.41 3.71
N SER A 85 10.10 -0.90 3.81
CA SER A 85 10.53 0.25 3.02
C SER A 85 10.61 -0.08 1.52
N VAL A 86 11.14 -1.23 1.13
CA VAL A 86 11.37 -1.57 -0.29
C VAL A 86 10.05 -1.72 -1.06
N ASP A 87 9.05 -2.39 -0.49
CA ASP A 87 7.76 -2.58 -1.16
C ASP A 87 6.97 -1.28 -1.31
N HIS A 88 7.07 -0.36 -0.35
CA HIS A 88 6.33 0.91 -0.34
C HIS A 88 6.77 1.88 -1.44
N PHE A 89 8.01 1.75 -1.96
CA PHE A 89 8.60 2.59 -3.00
C PHE A 89 8.87 1.88 -4.34
N SER A 90 8.50 0.59 -4.44
CA SER A 90 8.85 -0.30 -5.57
C SER A 90 8.22 0.02 -6.93
N GLY A 91 7.27 0.97 -7.00
CA GLY A 91 6.47 1.22 -8.21
C GLY A 91 5.49 0.09 -8.56
N MET A 92 5.40 -0.95 -7.73
CA MET A 92 4.44 -2.04 -7.92
C MET A 92 3.01 -1.63 -7.58
N HIS A 93 2.05 -2.24 -8.26
CA HIS A 93 0.63 -2.04 -7.96
C HIS A 93 0.20 -2.90 -6.77
N ASN A 94 -0.30 -2.24 -5.72
CA ASN A 94 -1.01 -2.93 -4.65
C ASN A 94 -2.49 -3.09 -5.04
N TRP A 95 -2.95 -4.32 -5.22
CA TRP A 95 -4.26 -4.66 -5.78
C TRP A 95 -5.30 -4.95 -4.70
N TYR A 96 -6.54 -4.51 -4.92
CA TYR A 96 -7.69 -4.96 -4.16
C TYR A 96 -8.86 -5.32 -5.08
N ALA A 97 -9.64 -6.32 -4.66
CA ALA A 97 -10.87 -6.69 -5.34
C ALA A 97 -11.91 -5.56 -5.20
N CYS A 98 -12.56 -5.23 -6.31
CA CYS A 98 -13.59 -4.20 -6.31
C CYS A 98 -14.72 -4.55 -7.28
N SER A 99 -15.92 -4.12 -6.91
CA SER A 99 -17.06 -4.05 -7.82
C SER A 99 -17.12 -2.66 -8.45
N HIS A 100 -17.68 -2.62 -9.65
CA HIS A 100 -17.84 -1.37 -10.40
C HIS A 100 -19.32 -1.15 -10.65
N ALA A 101 -19.86 -0.04 -10.12
CA ALA A 101 -21.24 0.37 -10.37
C ALA A 101 -21.48 0.86 -11.81
N ARG A 102 -20.42 0.90 -12.65
CA ARG A 102 -20.44 1.46 -14.00
C ARG A 102 -19.54 0.63 -14.93
N PRO A 103 -19.80 0.64 -16.25
CA PRO A 103 -18.88 0.07 -17.23
C PRO A 103 -17.46 0.58 -17.00
N THR A 104 -16.54 -0.34 -16.79
CA THR A 104 -15.16 -0.05 -16.43
C THR A 104 -14.27 -1.01 -17.19
N TYR A 105 -13.13 -0.53 -17.67
CA TYR A 105 -12.29 -1.28 -18.61
C TYR A 105 -10.93 -1.60 -18.01
N CYS A 106 -10.40 -2.75 -18.39
CA CYS A 106 -9.09 -3.22 -18.00
C CYS A 106 -8.02 -2.38 -18.70
N ASN A 107 -7.12 -1.75 -17.95
CA ASN A 107 -6.01 -0.97 -18.46
C ASN A 107 -4.91 -1.82 -19.16
N VAL A 108 -5.04 -3.15 -19.16
CA VAL A 108 -4.11 -4.06 -19.86
C VAL A 108 -4.71 -4.55 -21.19
N CYS A 109 -5.82 -5.29 -21.16
CA CYS A 109 -6.43 -5.84 -22.38
C CYS A 109 -7.47 -4.91 -23.02
N ARG A 110 -7.81 -3.79 -22.39
CA ARG A 110 -8.80 -2.79 -22.86
C ARG A 110 -10.25 -3.30 -22.95
N GLU A 111 -10.51 -4.53 -22.52
CA GLU A 111 -11.86 -5.11 -22.45
C GLU A 111 -12.60 -4.71 -21.17
N VAL A 112 -13.93 -4.85 -21.17
CA VAL A 112 -14.79 -4.55 -20.01
C VAL A 112 -14.46 -5.49 -18.84
N LEU A 113 -14.47 -4.96 -17.62
CA LEU A 113 -14.34 -5.71 -16.37
C LEU A 113 -15.69 -6.32 -15.90
N SER A 114 -16.65 -6.51 -16.80
CA SER A 114 -18.03 -6.95 -16.47
C SER A 114 -18.16 -8.46 -16.38
N GLY A 115 -18.83 -8.91 -15.32
CA GLY A 115 -19.34 -10.27 -15.12
C GLY A 115 -19.94 -10.39 -13.72
N VAL A 116 -21.11 -11.03 -13.59
CA VAL A 116 -21.88 -11.16 -12.33
C VAL A 116 -21.07 -11.88 -11.22
N THR A 117 -19.99 -12.57 -11.58
CA THR A 117 -19.11 -13.34 -10.68
C THR A 117 -17.64 -12.87 -10.70
N SER A 118 -17.27 -11.91 -11.56
CA SER A 118 -15.86 -11.55 -11.77
C SER A 118 -15.55 -10.16 -11.20
N HIS A 119 -15.02 -10.11 -9.97
CA HIS A 119 -14.46 -8.89 -9.42
C HIS A 119 -13.20 -8.48 -10.19
N GLY A 120 -13.20 -7.24 -10.70
CA GLY A 120 -11.99 -6.60 -11.21
C GLY A 120 -11.05 -6.24 -10.06
N LEU A 121 -9.76 -6.13 -10.36
CA LEU A 121 -8.76 -5.60 -9.45
C LEU A 121 -8.57 -4.11 -9.72
N SER A 122 -8.45 -3.33 -8.66
CA SER A 122 -8.05 -1.91 -8.72
C SER A 122 -6.79 -1.73 -7.90
N CYS A 123 -5.86 -0.94 -8.40
CA CYS A 123 -4.72 -0.52 -7.61
C CYS A 123 -5.20 0.46 -6.52
N GLU A 124 -4.70 0.30 -5.30
CA GLU A 124 -4.98 1.14 -4.14
C GLU A 124 -4.50 2.59 -4.33
N VAL A 125 -3.40 2.77 -5.08
CA VAL A 125 -2.67 4.03 -5.18
C VAL A 125 -3.05 4.80 -6.46
N CYS A 126 -2.80 4.22 -7.63
CA CYS A 126 -3.00 4.93 -8.90
C CYS A 126 -4.40 4.75 -9.49
N LYS A 127 -5.21 3.81 -8.98
CA LYS A 127 -6.51 3.41 -9.57
C LYS A 127 -6.44 2.72 -10.94
N PHE A 128 -5.26 2.24 -11.35
CA PHE A 128 -5.14 1.32 -12.48
C PHE A 128 -6.06 0.10 -12.26
N LYS A 129 -6.77 -0.33 -13.29
CA LYS A 129 -7.76 -1.42 -13.18
C LYS A 129 -7.40 -2.56 -14.10
N ALA A 130 -7.54 -3.79 -13.63
CA ALA A 130 -7.20 -4.97 -14.40
C ALA A 130 -8.08 -6.16 -14.04
N HIS A 131 -8.28 -7.09 -14.97
CA HIS A 131 -8.77 -8.42 -14.61
C HIS A 131 -7.75 -9.12 -13.72
N LYS A 132 -8.18 -10.10 -12.92
CA LYS A 132 -7.28 -10.95 -12.11
C LYS A 132 -6.15 -11.55 -12.95
N ARG A 133 -6.47 -12.07 -14.15
CA ARG A 133 -5.51 -12.61 -15.14
C ARG A 133 -4.58 -11.56 -15.76
N CYS A 134 -5.00 -10.30 -15.80
CA CYS A 134 -4.24 -9.22 -16.42
C CYS A 134 -3.30 -8.52 -15.43
N ALA A 135 -3.62 -8.53 -14.13
CA ALA A 135 -2.83 -7.85 -13.11
C ALA A 135 -1.38 -8.33 -13.03
N VAL A 136 -1.14 -9.64 -13.27
CA VAL A 136 0.22 -10.21 -13.31
C VAL A 136 1.06 -9.73 -14.51
N ARG A 137 0.41 -9.21 -15.55
CA ARG A 137 1.05 -8.64 -16.75
C ARG A 137 1.09 -7.11 -16.73
N ALA A 138 0.57 -6.48 -15.68
CA ALA A 138 0.57 -5.04 -15.57
C ALA A 138 2.01 -4.53 -15.40
N THR A 139 2.34 -3.46 -16.10
CA THR A 139 3.62 -2.78 -15.96
C THR A 139 3.78 -2.23 -14.55
N SER A 140 4.96 -2.35 -13.94
CA SER A 140 5.27 -1.80 -12.61
C SER A 140 5.53 -0.28 -12.66
N ASN A 141 4.55 0.47 -13.14
CA ASN A 141 4.61 1.93 -13.30
C ASN A 141 3.54 2.64 -12.45
N CYS A 142 3.35 2.16 -11.22
CA CYS A 142 2.46 2.79 -10.26
C CYS A 142 2.91 4.24 -9.95
N LYS A 143 2.09 4.96 -9.18
CA LYS A 143 2.34 6.35 -8.82
C LYS A 143 3.76 6.51 -8.27
N TRP A 144 4.52 7.43 -8.84
CA TRP A 144 5.89 7.71 -8.42
C TRP A 144 5.92 8.08 -6.93
N THR A 145 7.02 7.81 -6.27
CA THR A 145 7.17 8.09 -4.83
C THR A 145 8.48 8.80 -4.56
N THR A 146 9.54 8.44 -5.29
CA THR A 146 10.91 8.98 -5.14
C THR A 146 11.45 9.51 -6.47
N LEU A 147 12.55 10.25 -6.42
CA LEU A 147 13.23 10.77 -7.60
C LEU A 147 13.66 9.63 -8.53
N ALA A 148 14.17 8.53 -7.96
CA ALA A 148 14.53 7.32 -8.69
C ALA A 148 13.35 6.71 -9.46
N SER A 149 12.13 6.79 -8.91
CA SER A 149 10.93 6.26 -9.57
C SER A 149 10.46 7.09 -10.77
N ILE A 150 10.82 8.38 -10.84
CA ILE A 150 10.60 9.21 -12.03
C ILE A 150 11.60 8.81 -13.14
N GLY A 151 12.86 8.59 -12.77
CA GLY A 151 13.89 8.11 -13.68
C GLY A 151 14.17 9.09 -14.83
N LYS A 152 13.96 8.66 -16.06
CA LYS A 152 14.31 9.44 -17.27
C LYS A 152 13.32 10.57 -17.59
N ASP A 153 12.17 10.59 -16.92
CA ASP A 153 11.12 11.58 -17.17
C ASP A 153 11.35 12.91 -16.44
N ILE A 154 12.46 13.04 -15.70
CA ILE A 154 12.79 14.27 -14.96
C ILE A 154 12.98 15.44 -15.93
N ILE A 155 12.43 16.60 -15.55
CA ILE A 155 12.62 17.86 -16.27
C ILE A 155 13.62 18.67 -15.47
N GLU A 156 14.75 19.02 -16.10
CA GLU A 156 15.74 19.93 -15.54
C GLU A 156 15.64 21.27 -16.27
N ASP A 157 15.49 22.34 -15.50
CA ASP A 157 15.35 23.70 -15.99
C ASP A 157 16.13 24.68 -15.10
N GLU A 158 16.15 25.97 -15.48
CA GLU A 158 16.85 27.01 -14.72
C GLU A 158 16.31 27.19 -13.28
N ASP A 159 15.04 26.82 -13.03
CA ASP A 159 14.39 26.86 -11.71
C ASP A 159 14.68 25.59 -10.87
N GLY A 160 15.38 24.60 -11.44
CA GLY A 160 15.80 23.37 -10.79
C GLY A 160 15.14 22.10 -11.35
N ILE A 161 14.89 21.14 -10.47
CA ILE A 161 14.38 19.81 -10.83
C ILE A 161 12.85 19.79 -10.72
N ALA A 162 12.18 19.54 -11.84
CA ALA A 162 10.73 19.39 -11.95
C ALA A 162 10.34 17.97 -12.41
N MET A 163 9.07 17.63 -12.22
CA MET A 163 8.50 16.36 -12.70
C MET A 163 7.32 16.61 -13.66
N PRO A 164 7.14 15.77 -14.68
CA PRO A 164 6.02 15.88 -15.59
C PRO A 164 4.74 15.34 -14.96
N HIS A 165 3.64 15.54 -15.68
CA HIS A 165 2.39 14.86 -15.36
C HIS A 165 2.50 13.34 -15.56
N GLN A 166 2.30 12.57 -14.48
CA GLN A 166 2.15 11.10 -14.58
C GLN A 166 0.71 10.76 -14.97
N TRP A 167 0.50 10.24 -16.18
CA TRP A 167 -0.83 10.02 -16.76
C TRP A 167 -1.35 8.59 -16.57
N LEU A 168 -2.64 8.47 -16.25
CA LEU A 168 -3.41 7.24 -16.31
C LEU A 168 -4.50 7.36 -17.37
N GLU A 169 -4.61 6.37 -18.26
CA GLU A 169 -5.58 6.33 -19.34
C GLU A 169 -6.96 5.86 -18.85
N GLY A 170 -8.01 6.56 -19.27
CA GLY A 170 -9.40 6.14 -19.17
C GLY A 170 -9.96 6.02 -17.75
N ASN A 171 -11.11 5.34 -17.66
CA ASN A 171 -11.87 5.16 -16.42
C ASN A 171 -12.12 6.49 -15.66
N LEU A 172 -12.34 7.57 -16.42
CA LEU A 172 -12.58 8.91 -15.88
C LEU A 172 -13.97 9.01 -15.20
N PRO A 173 -14.14 9.90 -14.21
CA PRO A 173 -15.45 10.13 -13.61
C PRO A 173 -16.43 10.73 -14.64
N VAL A 174 -17.73 10.50 -14.47
CA VAL A 174 -18.76 10.95 -15.44
C VAL A 174 -18.82 12.47 -15.60
N SER A 175 -18.48 13.22 -14.57
CA SER A 175 -18.37 14.68 -14.60
C SER A 175 -16.97 15.17 -14.95
N ALA A 176 -16.12 14.34 -15.56
CA ALA A 176 -14.77 14.73 -15.95
C ALA A 176 -14.82 15.81 -17.04
N LYS A 177 -14.12 16.92 -16.79
CA LYS A 177 -13.92 18.01 -17.74
C LYS A 177 -12.44 18.16 -18.07
N CYS A 178 -12.16 18.44 -19.34
CA CYS A 178 -10.80 18.69 -19.79
C CYS A 178 -10.33 20.07 -19.31
N ILE A 179 -9.16 20.15 -18.67
CA ILE A 179 -8.62 21.43 -18.17
C ILE A 179 -8.21 22.40 -19.29
N VAL A 180 -8.01 21.91 -20.52
CA VAL A 180 -7.56 22.74 -21.66
C VAL A 180 -8.73 23.37 -22.39
N CYS A 181 -9.81 22.62 -22.64
CA CYS A 181 -10.95 23.10 -23.44
C CYS A 181 -12.28 23.21 -22.67
N ASP A 182 -12.31 22.85 -21.38
CA ASP A 182 -13.47 22.79 -20.48
C ASP A 182 -14.64 21.88 -20.93
N LYS A 183 -14.46 21.10 -22.00
CA LYS A 183 -15.46 20.13 -22.48
C LYS A 183 -15.38 18.82 -21.69
N THR A 184 -16.49 18.08 -21.65
CA THR A 184 -16.55 16.76 -21.04
C THR A 184 -15.56 15.80 -21.69
N CYS A 185 -14.87 14.98 -20.88
CA CYS A 185 -13.86 14.03 -21.33
C CYS A 185 -14.06 12.66 -20.68
N GLY A 186 -13.46 11.63 -21.27
CA GLY A 186 -13.66 10.22 -20.92
C GLY A 186 -14.70 9.54 -21.80
N SER A 187 -14.82 8.22 -21.64
CA SER A 187 -15.75 7.40 -22.40
C SER A 187 -16.34 6.31 -21.52
N VAL A 188 -17.63 5.99 -21.75
CA VAL A 188 -18.31 4.84 -21.14
C VAL A 188 -18.17 3.56 -21.98
N LEU A 189 -17.67 3.68 -23.21
CA LEU A 189 -17.56 2.59 -24.19
C LEU A 189 -16.14 2.00 -24.29
N ARG A 190 -15.13 2.71 -23.78
CA ARG A 190 -13.72 2.31 -23.85
C ARG A 190 -12.84 3.11 -22.90
N LEU A 191 -11.57 2.71 -22.78
CA LEU A 191 -10.52 3.58 -22.24
C LEU A 191 -10.22 4.69 -23.24
N GLN A 192 -10.33 5.93 -22.76
CA GLN A 192 -10.05 7.12 -23.54
C GLN A 192 -9.76 8.27 -22.59
N ASP A 193 -8.92 9.20 -23.04
CA ASP A 193 -8.52 10.41 -22.32
C ASP A 193 -7.69 10.09 -21.07
N TRP A 194 -7.13 11.13 -20.47
CA TRP A 194 -6.04 10.98 -19.52
C TRP A 194 -6.31 11.74 -18.24
N ARG A 195 -5.87 11.17 -17.11
CA ARG A 195 -5.90 11.82 -15.81
C ARG A 195 -4.53 11.78 -15.17
N CYS A 196 -4.07 12.92 -14.66
CA CYS A 196 -2.83 12.99 -13.92
C CYS A 196 -3.01 12.38 -12.51
N LEU A 197 -2.08 11.51 -12.10
CA LEU A 197 -2.07 10.89 -10.78
C LEU A 197 -1.73 11.86 -9.65
N TRP A 198 -1.14 13.01 -9.95
CA TRP A 198 -0.72 14.03 -8.99
C TRP A 198 -1.73 15.16 -8.90
N CYS A 199 -1.71 16.08 -9.87
CA CYS A 199 -2.56 17.27 -9.87
C CYS A 199 -4.04 17.03 -10.18
N LYS A 200 -4.40 15.79 -10.56
CA LYS A 200 -5.77 15.38 -10.93
C LYS A 200 -6.35 16.07 -12.17
N ALA A 201 -5.55 16.83 -12.91
CA ALA A 201 -5.92 17.35 -14.21
C ALA A 201 -6.39 16.22 -15.13
N MET A 202 -7.47 16.45 -15.85
CA MET A 202 -8.02 15.55 -16.85
C MET A 202 -7.93 16.23 -18.20
N VAL A 203 -7.53 15.48 -19.23
CA VAL A 203 -7.31 16.02 -20.58
C VAL A 203 -7.77 15.04 -21.63
N HIS A 204 -8.35 15.56 -22.71
CA HIS A 204 -8.52 14.78 -23.92
C HIS A 204 -7.17 14.32 -24.46
N THR A 205 -7.17 13.23 -25.21
CA THR A 205 -5.97 12.76 -25.90
C THR A 205 -5.36 13.83 -26.81
N SER A 206 -6.18 14.56 -27.56
CA SER A 206 -5.74 15.66 -28.44
C SER A 206 -5.31 16.91 -27.68
N CYS A 207 -5.82 17.15 -26.47
CA CYS A 207 -5.49 18.32 -25.65
C CYS A 207 -4.24 18.09 -24.78
N LYS A 208 -3.75 16.85 -24.70
CA LYS A 208 -2.66 16.46 -23.80
C LYS A 208 -1.37 17.22 -24.08
N GLU A 209 -1.04 17.42 -25.36
CA GLU A 209 0.17 18.10 -25.81
C GLU A 209 0.11 19.62 -25.63
N SER A 210 -1.10 20.19 -25.56
CA SER A 210 -1.30 21.63 -25.32
C SER A 210 -1.15 22.01 -23.85
N LEU A 211 -1.11 21.04 -22.93
CA LEU A 211 -0.93 21.30 -21.51
C LEU A 211 0.56 21.46 -21.19
N VAL A 212 0.88 22.41 -20.31
CA VAL A 212 2.23 22.58 -19.75
C VAL A 212 2.73 21.23 -19.20
N THR A 213 3.97 20.87 -19.55
CA THR A 213 4.55 19.57 -19.22
C THR A 213 4.84 19.41 -17.72
N LYS A 214 5.28 20.49 -17.06
CA LYS A 214 5.58 20.52 -15.61
C LYS A 214 4.30 20.37 -14.79
N CYS A 215 4.25 19.37 -13.91
CA CYS A 215 3.08 19.11 -13.07
C CYS A 215 3.04 20.04 -11.85
N PRO A 216 1.95 20.79 -11.61
CA PRO A 216 1.84 21.69 -10.46
C PRO A 216 1.47 20.99 -9.15
N LEU A 217 1.34 19.66 -9.12
CA LEU A 217 0.85 18.82 -8.00
C LEU A 217 -0.60 19.08 -7.55
N GLY A 218 -1.22 20.16 -8.02
CA GLY A 218 -2.64 20.48 -7.82
C GLY A 218 -2.96 21.02 -6.43
N LEU A 219 -4.22 20.88 -6.02
CA LEU A 219 -4.76 21.49 -4.78
C LEU A 219 -4.01 21.10 -3.50
N CYS A 220 -3.39 19.92 -3.48
CA CYS A 220 -2.67 19.43 -2.30
C CYS A 220 -1.17 19.81 -2.29
N LYS A 221 -0.68 20.65 -3.22
CA LYS A 221 0.75 20.99 -3.38
C LYS A 221 1.47 21.27 -2.06
N VAL A 222 0.87 22.07 -1.17
CA VAL A 222 1.47 22.44 0.13
C VAL A 222 1.64 21.28 1.10
N SER A 223 0.80 20.24 0.97
CA SER A 223 0.82 19.06 1.83
C SER A 223 1.58 17.88 1.23
N VAL A 224 1.87 17.91 -0.08
CA VAL A 224 2.52 16.84 -0.82
C VAL A 224 4.02 17.02 -0.79
N ILE A 225 4.74 15.97 -0.41
CA ILE A 225 6.17 15.84 -0.68
C ILE A 225 6.29 15.34 -2.13
N PRO A 226 6.77 16.15 -3.08
CA PRO A 226 6.95 15.68 -4.44
C PRO A 226 7.99 14.54 -4.47
N PRO A 227 7.88 13.57 -5.40
CA PRO A 227 8.91 12.55 -5.57
C PRO A 227 10.31 13.14 -5.78
N THR A 228 10.42 14.32 -6.39
CA THR A 228 11.70 15.02 -6.58
C THR A 228 12.40 15.41 -5.27
N ALA A 229 11.65 15.52 -4.16
CA ALA A 229 12.20 15.79 -2.84
C ALA A 229 12.76 14.54 -2.14
N LEU A 230 12.44 13.32 -2.61
CA LEU A 230 12.92 12.06 -2.02
C LEU A 230 14.03 11.46 -2.91
N ASN A 231 15.28 11.83 -2.63
CA ASN A 231 16.42 11.62 -3.53
C ASN A 231 17.57 10.78 -2.94
N SER A 232 17.55 10.46 -1.65
CA SER A 232 18.64 9.74 -0.99
C SER A 232 18.12 8.74 0.03
N ILE A 233 18.93 7.72 0.30
CA ILE A 233 18.75 6.77 1.39
C ILE A 233 19.90 7.04 2.38
N ASP A 234 19.61 7.12 3.67
CA ASP A 234 20.62 7.29 4.72
C ASP A 234 21.47 6.01 4.88
N SER A 235 22.52 6.10 5.69
CA SER A 235 23.43 4.99 6.00
C SER A 235 22.74 3.77 6.62
N ASP A 236 21.52 3.96 7.14
CA ASP A 236 20.74 2.92 7.82
C ASP A 236 19.65 2.34 6.90
N GLY A 237 19.62 2.74 5.62
CA GLY A 237 18.67 2.21 4.63
C GLY A 237 17.32 2.93 4.57
N PHE A 238 17.16 4.09 5.21
CA PHE A 238 15.92 4.87 5.21
C PHE A 238 15.95 6.04 4.24
N TRP A 239 14.82 6.33 3.61
CA TRP A 239 14.73 7.47 2.69
C TRP A 239 14.89 8.80 3.42
N LYS A 240 15.66 9.70 2.82
CA LYS A 240 15.90 11.06 3.28
C LYS A 240 15.25 12.04 2.32
N ALA A 241 14.42 12.92 2.88
CA ALA A 241 13.81 14.01 2.15
C ALA A 241 14.74 15.23 2.13
N THR A 242 14.84 15.87 0.97
CA THR A 242 15.44 17.21 0.83
C THR A 242 14.29 18.18 0.64
N CYS A 243 14.12 19.16 1.54
CA CYS A 243 13.00 20.09 1.48
C CYS A 243 13.20 21.09 0.33
N PRO A 244 12.37 21.10 -0.72
CA PRO A 244 12.38 22.20 -1.68
C PRO A 244 11.77 23.44 -1.01
N PRO A 245 12.26 24.67 -1.26
CA PRO A 245 11.73 25.90 -0.66
C PRO A 245 10.22 26.10 -0.87
N SER A 246 9.61 25.43 -1.85
CA SER A 246 8.17 25.44 -2.11
C SER A 246 7.32 24.55 -1.17
N CYS A 247 7.91 23.76 -0.28
CA CYS A 247 7.22 22.80 0.59
C CYS A 247 7.25 23.30 2.06
N THR A 248 6.44 24.30 2.35
CA THR A 248 6.44 24.97 3.67
C THR A 248 5.79 24.16 4.79
N SER A 249 4.88 23.21 4.50
CA SER A 249 4.18 22.46 5.54
C SER A 249 3.62 21.10 5.05
N PRO A 250 4.49 20.12 4.76
CA PRO A 250 4.06 18.80 4.30
C PRO A 250 3.21 18.09 5.36
N LEU A 251 2.33 17.19 4.90
CA LEU A 251 1.44 16.43 5.76
C LEU A 251 1.92 14.98 5.86
N LEU A 252 2.24 14.54 7.07
CA LEU A 252 2.46 13.14 7.43
C LEU A 252 1.16 12.54 7.93
N VAL A 253 0.72 11.42 7.35
CA VAL A 253 -0.55 10.77 7.68
C VAL A 253 -0.30 9.39 8.27
N PHE A 254 -0.78 9.19 9.49
CA PHE A 254 -0.86 7.89 10.14
C PHE A 254 -2.31 7.43 10.19
N VAL A 255 -2.59 6.22 9.73
CA VAL A 255 -3.93 5.64 9.81
C VAL A 255 -3.86 4.34 10.59
N ASN A 256 -4.72 4.18 11.59
CA ASN A 256 -4.92 2.89 12.22
C ASN A 256 -5.97 2.10 11.42
N SER A 257 -5.51 1.14 10.60
CA SER A 257 -6.39 0.36 9.72
C SER A 257 -7.43 -0.52 10.45
N LYS A 258 -7.24 -0.78 11.75
CA LYS A 258 -8.10 -1.63 12.59
C LYS A 258 -9.03 -0.84 13.51
N SER A 259 -8.93 0.49 13.52
CA SER A 259 -9.78 1.35 14.37
C SER A 259 -11.17 1.59 13.75
N GLY A 260 -12.17 1.75 14.62
CA GLY A 260 -13.54 2.11 14.22
C GLY A 260 -14.30 1.01 13.47
N ASP A 261 -15.09 1.41 12.48
CA ASP A 261 -15.90 0.56 11.60
C ASP A 261 -15.07 -0.04 10.42
N ASN A 262 -13.77 -0.26 10.64
CA ASN A 262 -12.81 -0.79 9.64
C ASN A 262 -12.68 0.05 8.35
N GLN A 263 -12.97 1.35 8.41
CA GLN A 263 -12.79 2.25 7.26
C GLN A 263 -11.33 2.68 7.05
N GLY A 264 -10.43 2.37 7.98
CA GLY A 264 -9.03 2.78 7.92
C GLY A 264 -8.35 2.38 6.61
N VAL A 265 -8.66 1.20 6.06
CA VAL A 265 -8.16 0.78 4.74
C VAL A 265 -8.66 1.70 3.61
N LYS A 266 -9.90 2.19 3.67
CA LYS A 266 -10.42 3.16 2.69
C LYS A 266 -9.73 4.51 2.82
N PHE A 267 -9.47 4.97 4.05
CA PHE A 267 -8.70 6.19 4.30
C PHE A 267 -7.27 6.09 3.77
N LEU A 268 -6.54 5.01 4.09
CA LEU A 268 -5.20 4.74 3.57
C LEU A 268 -5.16 4.86 2.04
N ARG A 269 -6.08 4.17 1.35
CA ARG A 269 -6.20 4.26 -0.12
C ARG A 269 -6.42 5.69 -0.59
N ARG A 270 -7.34 6.42 0.06
CA ARG A 270 -7.67 7.79 -0.34
C ARG A 270 -6.50 8.74 -0.14
N PHE A 271 -5.79 8.65 0.99
CA PHE A 271 -4.60 9.45 1.25
C PHE A 271 -3.46 9.11 0.29
N LYS A 272 -3.17 7.83 0.03
CA LYS A 272 -2.15 7.42 -0.98
C LYS A 272 -2.47 7.92 -2.39
N GLN A 273 -3.75 8.05 -2.72
CA GLN A 273 -4.17 8.66 -3.99
C GLN A 273 -3.93 10.17 -4.01
N LEU A 274 -4.22 10.89 -2.92
CA LEU A 274 -4.12 12.36 -2.84
C LEU A 274 -2.68 12.83 -2.64
N LEU A 275 -1.97 12.25 -1.67
CA LEU A 275 -0.61 12.58 -1.26
C LEU A 275 0.41 11.66 -1.92
N ASN A 276 1.70 11.92 -1.72
CA ASN A 276 2.71 10.94 -2.04
C ASN A 276 2.51 9.72 -1.13
N PRO A 277 2.43 8.48 -1.65
CA PRO A 277 2.34 7.28 -0.83
C PRO A 277 3.40 7.23 0.27
N ALA A 278 4.60 7.78 0.04
CA ALA A 278 5.67 7.97 1.00
C ALA A 278 5.28 8.67 2.32
N GLN A 279 4.17 9.41 2.33
CA GLN A 279 3.69 10.20 3.47
C GLN A 279 2.56 9.51 4.23
N VAL A 280 2.13 8.31 3.82
CA VAL A 280 0.93 7.66 4.33
C VAL A 280 1.27 6.29 4.88
N PHE A 281 1.21 6.16 6.21
CA PHE A 281 1.63 4.99 6.95
C PHE A 281 0.44 4.35 7.66
N ASP A 282 0.41 3.01 7.68
CA ASP A 282 -0.53 2.24 8.50
C ASP A 282 0.12 1.97 9.85
N LEU A 283 -0.48 2.45 10.94
CA LEU A 283 0.05 2.23 12.29
C LEU A 283 0.07 0.75 12.66
N MET A 284 -0.84 -0.04 12.09
CA MET A 284 -0.91 -1.48 12.36
C MET A 284 0.08 -2.28 11.53
N ASN A 285 0.78 -1.63 10.59
CA ASN A 285 1.73 -2.26 9.68
C ASN A 285 2.96 -1.34 9.53
N GLY A 286 3.98 -1.57 10.36
CA GLY A 286 5.23 -0.79 10.37
C GLY A 286 5.30 0.34 11.40
N GLY A 287 4.19 0.70 12.06
CA GLY A 287 4.17 1.68 13.15
C GLY A 287 4.51 3.12 12.73
N PRO A 288 4.64 4.05 13.70
CA PRO A 288 4.90 5.47 13.41
C PRO A 288 6.36 5.80 13.10
N HIS A 289 7.30 4.96 13.52
CA HIS A 289 8.74 5.24 13.50
C HIS A 289 9.27 5.64 12.11
N LEU A 290 8.93 4.88 11.07
CA LEU A 290 9.42 5.12 9.70
C LEU A 290 8.99 6.48 9.15
N GLY A 291 7.73 6.83 9.37
CA GLY A 291 7.18 8.11 8.91
C GLY A 291 7.81 9.30 9.62
N LEU A 292 7.99 9.20 10.94
CA LEU A 292 8.61 10.26 11.73
C LEU A 292 10.09 10.45 11.38
N ARG A 293 10.82 9.36 11.17
CA ARG A 293 12.22 9.41 10.74
C ARG A 293 12.40 10.08 9.38
N LEU A 294 11.51 9.78 8.41
CA LEU A 294 11.49 10.43 7.10
C LEU A 294 11.28 11.94 7.21
N PHE A 295 10.46 12.37 8.18
CA PHE A 295 10.07 13.77 8.35
C PHE A 295 10.99 14.57 9.29
N GLN A 296 11.93 13.93 10.00
CA GLN A 296 12.85 14.56 10.95
C GLN A 296 13.72 15.71 10.37
N LYS A 297 13.86 15.77 9.05
CA LYS A 297 14.64 16.81 8.36
C LYS A 297 13.82 18.02 7.92
N PHE A 298 12.50 18.01 8.11
CA PHE A 298 11.66 19.17 7.83
C PHE A 298 11.58 20.04 9.08
N ASP A 299 11.88 21.33 8.94
CA ASP A 299 11.80 22.30 10.05
C ASP A 299 10.37 22.40 10.58
N THR A 300 9.37 22.37 9.67
CA THR A 300 7.95 22.38 10.04
C THR A 300 7.16 21.41 9.19
N PHE A 301 6.33 20.58 9.82
CA PHE A 301 5.40 19.68 9.14
C PHE A 301 4.16 19.45 10.00
N ARG A 302 3.10 18.91 9.38
CA ARG A 302 1.85 18.58 10.07
C ARG A 302 1.68 17.08 10.14
N ILE A 303 1.13 16.59 11.24
CA ILE A 303 0.80 15.19 11.43
C ILE A 303 -0.73 15.06 11.52
N LEU A 304 -1.30 14.17 10.71
CA LEU A 304 -2.69 13.74 10.81
C LEU A 304 -2.71 12.28 11.27
N VAL A 305 -3.35 12.04 12.41
CA VAL A 305 -3.56 10.68 12.93
C VAL A 305 -5.04 10.32 12.80
N CYS A 306 -5.34 9.34 11.95
CA CYS A 306 -6.67 8.76 11.83
C CYS A 306 -6.75 7.51 12.71
N GLY A 307 -7.15 7.69 13.97
CA GLY A 307 -7.31 6.63 14.97
C GLY A 307 -7.97 7.16 16.25
N GLY A 308 -8.01 6.34 17.29
CA GLY A 308 -8.45 6.77 18.63
C GLY A 308 -7.30 7.31 19.48
N ASP A 309 -7.59 7.69 20.72
CA ASP A 309 -6.63 8.31 21.66
C ASP A 309 -5.37 7.46 21.85
N GLY A 310 -5.50 6.14 21.92
CA GLY A 310 -4.34 5.24 22.03
C GLY A 310 -3.40 5.28 20.83
N SER A 311 -3.91 5.50 19.61
CA SER A 311 -3.09 5.68 18.41
C SER A 311 -2.37 7.03 18.41
N VAL A 312 -3.04 8.08 18.88
CA VAL A 312 -2.44 9.41 19.06
C VAL A 312 -1.32 9.34 20.10
N GLY A 313 -1.58 8.73 21.26
CA GLY A 313 -0.58 8.55 22.32
C GLY A 313 0.63 7.74 21.85
N TRP A 314 0.45 6.72 21.02
CA TRP A 314 1.56 5.97 20.44
C TRP A 314 2.43 6.85 19.51
N VAL A 315 1.80 7.63 18.63
CA VAL A 315 2.53 8.55 17.75
C VAL A 315 3.28 9.59 18.57
N LEU A 316 2.64 10.20 19.59
CA LEU A 316 3.28 11.19 20.47
C LEU A 316 4.49 10.61 21.22
N SER A 317 4.36 9.41 21.78
CA SER A 317 5.46 8.72 22.46
C SER A 317 6.67 8.48 21.54
N GLU A 318 6.42 8.17 20.27
CA GLU A 318 7.50 8.03 19.28
C GLU A 318 8.13 9.37 18.89
N ILE A 319 7.35 10.46 18.82
CA ILE A 319 7.86 11.82 18.60
C ILE A 319 8.78 12.25 19.76
N ASP A 320 8.39 11.95 21.00
CA ASP A 320 9.21 12.18 22.20
C ASP A 320 10.52 11.39 22.11
N SER A 321 10.44 10.10 21.76
CA SER A 321 11.61 9.21 21.59
C SER A 321 12.61 9.76 20.55
N LEU A 322 12.11 10.32 19.45
CA LEU A 322 12.91 10.91 18.38
C LEU A 322 13.32 12.37 18.64
N ASN A 323 12.95 12.95 19.79
CA ASN A 323 13.22 14.33 20.19
C ASN A 323 12.79 15.39 19.16
N LEU A 324 11.68 15.16 18.46
CA LEU A 324 11.20 16.05 17.39
C LEU A 324 10.53 17.33 17.91
N HIS A 325 10.34 17.48 19.22
CA HIS A 325 9.71 18.66 19.85
C HIS A 325 10.62 19.91 19.94
N LYS A 326 11.91 19.80 19.58
CA LYS A 326 12.93 20.85 19.79
C LYS A 326 13.41 21.52 18.50
N GLN A 327 12.71 21.32 17.37
CA GLN A 327 13.06 21.91 16.08
C GLN A 327 12.34 23.24 15.85
#